data_AF-A0A924BGM3-F1
#
_entry.id   AF-A0A924BGM3-F1
#
_cell.length_a   1.000
_cell.length_b   1.000
_cell.length_c   1.000
_cell.angle_alpha   90.00
_cell.angle_beta   90.00
_cell.angle_gamma   90.00
#
_symmetry.space_group_name_H-M   'P 1'
#
loop_
_entity.id
_entity.type
_entity.pdbx_description
1 polymer ?
#
loop_
_entity_poly.entity_id
_entity_poly.type
_entity_poly.pdbx_seq_one_letter_code
_entity_poly.pdbx_strand_id
1 'polypeptide(L)'
;MKKSSKILLSLPLIISLISACSVKLGTNAIIATPTPASSVPNPVVSKSPDLIIDSIGQVDFKKILSGERSDLRNYDAKVIDNESDFQQLWENHTGSKTNPLFLPKIDFDFKNVVAIFLGDRPTTGFSIDIDRIDESKDTMSIYLKENKPAEGTEVKAELTQPFLMIELKKTKKKIIFENSSLSKPQIIPINFNSLETGYDSGIKDFSKRLAKNQKEFSTLYKEHISSQKTVNAIVFPTIDFDSNMVAAIFLGERPSTGYSVNVKSIVKTDSQIIISATEKPPDSGSTVSTIVTEPYQFITLPKSDLPVNFDISLIVPKISNNADNTTNIVPNKEIATNQLISGDKSSIDTSQYQVIRNKSDFKDLWTQHTNSKDSIPPLVDFLSDDVIAVFIGKKPTTGYSVKISNIFEYNNEIRVFVDLSLDKTVPQNVSTSPFSMVTIPKSNKQVTFIINNMVSK
;
A
#
# COMPACT_ATOMS: atom_id res chain seq x y z
N MET A 1 -83.73 0.94 -41.14
CA MET A 1 -82.48 0.33 -40.63
C MET A 1 -82.43 0.45 -39.11
N LYS A 2 -82.43 -0.71 -38.45
CA LYS A 2 -82.09 -1.11 -37.05
C LYS A 2 -82.50 -0.24 -35.82
N LYS A 3 -83.68 -0.61 -35.27
CA LYS A 3 -84.13 -0.85 -33.86
C LYS A 3 -83.19 -0.37 -32.71
N SER A 4 -83.58 0.45 -31.70
CA SER A 4 -84.73 0.48 -30.76
C SER A 4 -84.37 0.07 -29.31
N SER A 5 -84.37 1.06 -28.38
CA SER A 5 -85.08 1.07 -27.05
C SER A 5 -84.62 0.10 -25.92
N LYS A 6 -84.60 0.33 -24.59
CA LYS A 6 -85.04 1.36 -23.61
C LYS A 6 -84.66 0.88 -22.17
N ILE A 7 -84.73 1.78 -21.17
CA ILE A 7 -85.20 1.62 -19.74
C ILE A 7 -84.23 1.16 -18.60
N LEU A 8 -83.91 2.13 -17.73
CA LEU A 8 -84.10 2.33 -16.24
C LEU A 8 -83.81 1.30 -15.10
N LEU A 9 -83.50 1.92 -13.92
CA LEU A 9 -83.55 1.52 -12.48
C LEU A 9 -82.32 0.78 -11.89
N SER A 10 -81.84 0.94 -10.64
CA SER A 10 -82.08 1.81 -9.47
C SER A 10 -81.01 1.52 -8.36
N LEU A 11 -80.76 2.49 -7.47
CA LEU A 11 -79.92 2.53 -6.22
C LEU A 11 -80.20 1.41 -5.17
N PRO A 12 -79.47 1.24 -4.01
CA PRO A 12 -78.92 2.26 -3.06
C PRO A 12 -77.51 2.00 -2.44
N LEU A 13 -76.73 3.01 -1.99
CA LEU A 13 -76.66 3.75 -0.70
C LEU A 13 -75.96 2.99 0.47
N ILE A 14 -74.96 3.61 1.12
CA ILE A 14 -74.89 3.88 2.58
C ILE A 14 -73.68 4.81 2.90
N ILE A 15 -74.01 5.87 3.66
CA ILE A 15 -73.19 6.93 4.24
C ILE A 15 -73.12 6.70 5.76
N SER A 16 -72.02 7.05 6.45
CA SER A 16 -71.97 7.62 7.83
C SER A 16 -70.51 7.72 8.30
N LEU A 17 -69.83 8.88 8.36
CA LEU A 17 -69.79 9.89 9.44
C LEU A 17 -69.83 9.35 10.88
N ILE A 18 -68.72 9.46 11.63
CA ILE A 18 -68.64 9.72 13.10
C ILE A 18 -67.26 10.39 13.35
N SER A 19 -67.20 11.70 13.57
CA SER A 19 -67.26 12.44 14.85
C SER A 19 -66.05 12.25 15.76
N ALA A 20 -65.33 13.36 15.97
CA ALA A 20 -64.35 13.54 17.03
C ALA A 20 -65.00 13.44 18.41
N CYS A 21 -64.30 12.82 19.37
CA CYS A 21 -64.52 13.07 20.79
C CYS A 21 -63.22 12.82 21.56
N SER A 22 -62.76 13.86 22.25
CA SER A 22 -61.60 13.87 23.13
C SER A 22 -62.07 13.56 24.55
N VAL A 23 -61.49 12.58 25.25
CA VAL A 23 -61.56 12.51 26.72
C VAL A 23 -60.24 11.95 27.28
N LYS A 24 -59.72 12.62 28.30
CA LYS A 24 -58.48 12.33 29.02
C LYS A 24 -58.83 11.88 30.45
N LEU A 25 -58.02 10.94 30.96
CA LEU A 25 -57.71 10.59 32.38
C LEU A 25 -58.68 9.68 33.17
N GLY A 26 -58.08 8.66 33.84
CA GLY A 26 -58.65 8.04 35.05
C GLY A 26 -58.23 6.59 35.37
N THR A 27 -57.06 6.42 36.00
CA THR A 27 -56.68 5.46 37.08
C THR A 27 -57.22 4.00 37.20
N ASN A 28 -56.25 3.08 37.31
CA ASN A 28 -56.09 1.90 38.19
C ASN A 28 -57.07 0.70 38.15
N ALA A 29 -56.57 -0.48 37.70
CA ALA A 29 -56.63 -1.74 38.46
C ALA A 29 -55.74 -2.87 37.86
N ILE A 30 -54.68 -3.18 38.61
CA ILE A 30 -53.86 -4.38 38.80
C ILE A 30 -54.32 -5.68 38.10
N ILE A 31 -53.45 -6.28 37.26
CA ILE A 31 -53.29 -7.74 37.10
C ILE A 31 -51.79 -8.08 37.01
N ALA A 32 -51.43 -9.21 37.63
CA ALA A 32 -50.11 -9.68 38.03
C ALA A 32 -49.09 -9.95 36.90
N THR A 33 -47.83 -9.89 37.34
CA THR A 33 -46.54 -10.06 36.64
C THR A 33 -46.35 -11.40 35.91
N PRO A 34 -45.53 -11.39 34.85
CA PRO A 34 -44.33 -12.23 34.88
C PRO A 34 -43.02 -11.43 34.76
N THR A 35 -42.00 -12.03 35.36
CA THR A 35 -40.58 -11.69 35.55
C THR A 35 -39.86 -11.07 34.34
N PRO A 36 -38.84 -10.21 34.54
CA PRO A 36 -38.17 -9.48 33.45
C PRO A 36 -37.32 -10.42 32.60
N ALA A 37 -37.43 -10.29 31.27
CA ALA A 37 -36.40 -10.75 30.35
C ALA A 37 -35.13 -9.91 30.58
N SER A 38 -34.04 -10.60 30.85
CA SER A 38 -32.70 -10.05 31.02
C SER A 38 -32.33 -9.15 29.83
N SER A 39 -32.00 -7.89 30.11
CA SER A 39 -31.49 -6.94 29.13
C SER A 39 -30.10 -7.38 28.66
N VAL A 40 -30.01 -7.91 27.45
CA VAL A 40 -28.73 -7.98 26.73
C VAL A 40 -28.35 -6.54 26.38
N PRO A 41 -27.15 -6.05 26.73
CA PRO A 41 -26.72 -4.71 26.37
C PRO A 41 -26.61 -4.59 24.85
N ASN A 42 -27.13 -3.51 24.28
CA ASN A 42 -26.82 -3.11 22.91
C ASN A 42 -25.30 -3.13 22.70
N PRO A 43 -24.77 -3.72 21.60
CA PRO A 43 -23.37 -3.58 21.28
C PRO A 43 -23.08 -2.09 21.09
N VAL A 44 -22.21 -1.58 21.96
CA VAL A 44 -21.58 -0.27 21.82
C VAL A 44 -20.91 -0.26 20.45
N VAL A 45 -21.40 0.60 19.56
CA VAL A 45 -20.72 0.93 18.31
C VAL A 45 -19.42 1.61 18.72
N SER A 46 -18.34 0.82 18.77
CA SER A 46 -16.99 1.36 18.91
C SER A 46 -16.71 2.17 17.66
N LYS A 47 -16.52 3.48 17.82
CA LYS A 47 -15.97 4.34 16.77
C LYS A 47 -14.72 3.65 16.21
N SER A 48 -14.74 3.36 14.92
CA SER A 48 -13.58 2.85 14.19
C SER A 48 -12.40 3.79 14.43
N PRO A 49 -11.26 3.32 14.95
CA PRO A 49 -10.07 4.15 14.97
C PRO A 49 -9.67 4.43 13.51
N ASP A 50 -9.35 5.68 13.23
CA ASP A 50 -8.89 6.14 11.92
C ASP A 50 -7.81 5.20 11.38
N LEU A 51 -8.16 4.41 10.36
CA LEU A 51 -7.23 3.51 9.68
C LEU A 51 -6.28 4.37 8.84
N ILE A 52 -5.10 4.62 9.38
CA ILE A 52 -3.95 5.09 8.59
C ILE A 52 -3.56 3.91 7.68
N ILE A 53 -4.00 3.96 6.43
CA ILE A 53 -3.68 2.94 5.42
C ILE A 53 -2.25 3.20 4.91
N ASP A 54 -1.26 2.71 5.66
CA ASP A 54 0.09 2.48 5.15
C ASP A 54 0.08 1.22 4.29
N SER A 55 -0.62 1.25 3.15
CA SER A 55 -0.70 0.10 2.22
C SER A 55 0.67 -0.14 1.59
N ILE A 56 1.21 -1.35 1.80
CA ILE A 56 2.50 -1.77 1.24
C ILE A 56 2.34 -2.65 -0.01
N GLY A 57 1.11 -2.84 -0.51
CA GLY A 57 0.78 -3.62 -1.71
C GLY A 57 -0.29 -4.70 -1.50
N GLN A 58 -0.75 -5.29 -2.61
CA GLN A 58 -1.66 -6.44 -2.63
C GLN A 58 -0.87 -7.72 -2.30
N VAL A 59 -1.40 -8.58 -1.41
CA VAL A 59 -0.74 -9.84 -1.03
C VAL A 59 -1.19 -10.98 -1.94
N ASP A 60 -0.22 -11.67 -2.54
CA ASP A 60 -0.48 -12.90 -3.30
C ASP A 60 -0.78 -14.07 -2.35
N PHE A 61 -1.75 -14.87 -2.75
CA PHE A 61 -2.13 -16.11 -2.06
C PHE A 61 -2.37 -17.22 -3.06
N LYS A 62 -2.26 -18.46 -2.61
CA LYS A 62 -2.62 -19.64 -3.41
C LYS A 62 -3.84 -20.30 -2.79
N LYS A 63 -4.88 -20.51 -3.60
CA LYS A 63 -6.03 -21.31 -3.21
C LYS A 63 -5.58 -22.76 -2.99
N ILE A 64 -5.78 -23.27 -1.78
CA ILE A 64 -5.56 -24.68 -1.44
C ILE A 64 -6.77 -25.47 -1.92
N LEU A 65 -7.95 -25.09 -1.42
CA LEU A 65 -9.22 -25.72 -1.74
C LEU A 65 -10.37 -24.75 -1.46
N SER A 66 -11.46 -24.88 -2.20
CA SER A 66 -12.75 -24.31 -1.85
C SER A 66 -13.85 -25.30 -2.20
N GLY A 67 -14.97 -25.21 -1.51
CA GLY A 67 -16.11 -26.07 -1.81
C GLY A 67 -17.39 -25.61 -1.12
N GLU A 68 -18.49 -26.28 -1.46
CA GLU A 68 -19.83 -25.95 -0.95
C GLU A 68 -20.19 -26.73 0.33
N ARG A 69 -19.39 -27.73 0.72
CA ARG A 69 -19.72 -28.62 1.84
C ARG A 69 -18.54 -28.76 2.80
N SER A 70 -18.85 -28.63 4.08
CA SER A 70 -17.97 -28.84 5.23
C SER A 70 -18.83 -29.33 6.39
N ASP A 71 -18.23 -30.05 7.35
CA ASP A 71 -18.91 -30.43 8.60
C ASP A 71 -18.98 -29.26 9.62
N LEU A 72 -18.35 -28.11 9.32
CA LEU A 72 -18.40 -26.90 10.13
C LEU A 72 -19.67 -26.09 9.82
N ARG A 73 -20.61 -26.08 10.76
CA ARG A 73 -21.95 -25.48 10.62
C ARG A 73 -22.05 -24.00 11.00
N ASN A 74 -21.04 -23.46 11.69
CA ASN A 74 -21.01 -22.05 12.08
C ASN A 74 -19.96 -21.29 11.27
N TYR A 75 -20.13 -19.97 11.17
CA TYR A 75 -19.09 -19.12 10.62
C TYR A 75 -17.81 -19.23 11.45
N ASP A 76 -16.69 -19.46 10.78
CA ASP A 76 -15.38 -19.49 11.42
C ASP A 76 -14.31 -19.01 10.44
N ALA A 77 -13.32 -18.27 10.94
CA ALA A 77 -12.20 -17.77 10.16
C ALA A 77 -10.93 -17.92 10.99
N LYS A 78 -10.01 -18.77 10.51
CA LYS A 78 -8.79 -19.13 11.24
C LYS A 78 -7.56 -18.84 10.43
N VAL A 79 -6.52 -18.43 11.15
CA VAL A 79 -5.14 -18.40 10.68
C VAL A 79 -4.42 -19.55 11.37
N ILE A 80 -3.74 -20.37 10.58
CA ILE A 80 -3.06 -21.57 11.05
C ILE A 80 -1.58 -21.43 10.67
N ASP A 81 -0.70 -21.63 11.65
CA ASP A 81 0.74 -21.40 11.51
C ASP A 81 1.60 -22.63 11.80
N ASN A 82 0.96 -23.78 12.04
CA ASN A 82 1.59 -25.06 12.31
C ASN A 82 0.76 -26.25 11.78
N GLU A 83 1.42 -27.38 11.61
CA GLU A 83 0.85 -28.60 11.01
C GLU A 83 -0.22 -29.27 11.87
N SER A 84 -0.04 -29.29 13.20
CA SER A 84 -0.97 -29.91 14.15
C SER A 84 -2.36 -29.25 14.10
N ASP A 85 -2.39 -27.91 14.14
CA ASP A 85 -3.64 -27.16 14.09
C ASP A 85 -4.32 -27.29 12.72
N PHE A 86 -3.53 -27.41 11.63
CA PHE A 86 -4.08 -27.62 10.30
C PHE A 86 -4.71 -29.01 10.16
N GLN A 87 -4.05 -30.04 10.71
CA GLN A 87 -4.61 -31.38 10.76
C GLN A 87 -5.93 -31.40 11.55
N GLN A 88 -5.96 -30.79 12.74
CA GLN A 88 -7.17 -30.73 13.54
C GLN A 88 -8.31 -29.98 12.82
N LEU A 89 -7.98 -28.86 12.18
CA LEU A 89 -8.94 -28.13 11.37
C LEU A 89 -9.46 -28.98 10.20
N TRP A 90 -8.58 -29.71 9.53
CA TRP A 90 -8.93 -30.58 8.42
C TRP A 90 -9.89 -31.69 8.84
N GLU A 91 -9.61 -32.36 9.96
CA GLU A 91 -10.48 -33.39 10.54
C GLU A 91 -11.88 -32.84 10.86
N ASN A 92 -11.95 -31.64 11.44
CA ASN A 92 -13.22 -30.96 11.71
C ASN A 92 -13.93 -30.52 10.44
N HIS A 93 -13.19 -30.10 9.41
CA HIS A 93 -13.74 -29.65 8.14
C HIS A 93 -14.37 -30.80 7.34
N THR A 94 -13.70 -31.95 7.27
CA THR A 94 -14.16 -33.13 6.49
C THR A 94 -15.10 -34.04 7.27
N GLY A 95 -15.12 -33.91 8.61
CA GLY A 95 -15.82 -34.81 9.52
C GLY A 95 -15.16 -36.19 9.62
N SER A 96 -15.66 -37.05 10.51
CA SER A 96 -15.15 -38.42 10.74
C SER A 96 -15.46 -39.43 9.62
N LYS A 97 -15.94 -38.97 8.45
CA LYS A 97 -16.21 -39.83 7.29
C LYS A 97 -14.98 -39.88 6.40
N THR A 98 -14.11 -40.85 6.67
CA THR A 98 -12.86 -41.09 5.94
C THR A 98 -13.12 -41.71 4.55
N ASN A 99 -12.82 -40.95 3.50
CA ASN A 99 -12.12 -41.47 2.32
C ASN A 99 -11.19 -40.33 1.85
N PRO A 100 -9.86 -40.48 1.89
CA PRO A 100 -8.96 -39.36 2.16
C PRO A 100 -8.95 -38.37 1.00
N LEU A 101 -9.59 -37.21 1.20
CA LEU A 101 -9.10 -36.01 0.54
C LEU A 101 -7.70 -35.78 1.10
N PHE A 102 -6.71 -35.90 0.22
CA PHE A 102 -5.29 -35.69 0.52
C PHE A 102 -5.14 -34.41 1.36
N LEU A 103 -4.77 -34.55 2.65
CA LEU A 103 -4.40 -33.41 3.49
C LEU A 103 -3.29 -32.67 2.75
N PRO A 104 -3.50 -31.41 2.34
CA PRO A 104 -2.49 -30.69 1.59
C PRO A 104 -1.22 -30.55 2.42
N LYS A 105 -0.08 -30.95 1.86
CA LYS A 105 1.21 -30.74 2.50
C LYS A 105 1.55 -29.25 2.44
N ILE A 106 1.60 -28.60 3.60
CA ILE A 106 1.95 -27.18 3.74
C ILE A 106 3.29 -27.07 4.46
N ASP A 107 4.17 -26.23 3.94
CA ASP A 107 5.43 -25.89 4.61
C ASP A 107 5.21 -24.73 5.60
N PHE A 108 4.90 -25.07 6.84
CA PHE A 108 4.61 -24.11 7.90
C PHE A 108 5.82 -23.31 8.37
N ASP A 109 7.04 -23.61 7.92
CA ASP A 109 8.17 -22.73 8.17
C ASP A 109 8.05 -21.43 7.37
N PHE A 110 7.42 -21.50 6.20
CA PHE A 110 7.30 -20.38 5.26
C PHE A 110 5.88 -19.93 4.97
N LYS A 111 4.86 -20.67 5.41
CA LYS A 111 3.45 -20.40 5.09
C LYS A 111 2.56 -20.29 6.33
N ASN A 112 1.52 -19.48 6.22
CA ASN A 112 0.30 -19.63 7.01
C ASN A 112 -0.81 -20.18 6.11
N VAL A 113 -1.74 -20.91 6.71
CA VAL A 113 -3.04 -21.21 6.09
C VAL A 113 -4.07 -20.26 6.63
N VAL A 114 -4.93 -19.75 5.76
CA VAL A 114 -6.14 -19.03 6.15
C VAL A 114 -7.34 -19.86 5.69
N ALA A 115 -8.21 -20.20 6.62
CA ALA A 115 -9.39 -21.01 6.37
C ALA A 115 -10.64 -20.25 6.80
N ILE A 116 -11.60 -20.14 5.88
CA ILE A 116 -12.87 -19.43 6.08
C ILE A 116 -14.01 -20.42 5.82
N PHE A 117 -14.93 -20.50 6.76
CA PHE A 117 -16.15 -21.31 6.70
C PHE A 117 -17.34 -20.38 6.88
N LEU A 118 -18.31 -20.46 5.97
CA LEU A 118 -19.53 -19.65 6.07
C LEU A 118 -20.55 -20.22 7.06
N GLY A 119 -20.40 -21.50 7.43
CA GLY A 119 -21.41 -22.26 8.14
C GLY A 119 -22.64 -22.54 7.27
N ASP A 120 -23.75 -22.91 7.92
CA ASP A 120 -24.99 -23.32 7.26
C ASP A 120 -25.53 -22.23 6.30
N ARG A 121 -25.82 -22.64 5.05
CA ARG A 121 -26.49 -21.85 4.02
C ARG A 121 -27.70 -22.62 3.47
N PRO A 122 -28.88 -21.99 3.35
CA PRO A 122 -30.14 -22.69 3.16
C PRO A 122 -30.35 -23.28 1.75
N THR A 123 -29.51 -22.92 0.79
CA THR A 123 -29.58 -23.40 -0.59
C THR A 123 -28.18 -23.67 -1.14
N THR A 124 -28.10 -24.33 -2.29
CA THR A 124 -26.89 -24.37 -3.12
C THR A 124 -26.57 -22.98 -3.69
N GLY A 125 -25.34 -22.79 -4.19
CA GLY A 125 -24.91 -21.59 -4.92
C GLY A 125 -24.38 -20.44 -4.05
N PHE A 126 -24.25 -20.64 -2.74
CA PHE A 126 -23.43 -19.77 -1.89
C PHE A 126 -21.96 -20.16 -2.02
N SER A 127 -21.06 -19.17 -2.08
CA SER A 127 -19.62 -19.40 -2.02
C SER A 127 -18.91 -18.25 -1.30
N ILE A 128 -17.66 -18.49 -0.93
CA ILE A 128 -16.78 -17.48 -0.34
C ILE A 128 -15.50 -17.41 -1.15
N ASP A 129 -15.11 -16.19 -1.53
CA ASP A 129 -13.86 -15.89 -2.20
C ASP A 129 -13.11 -14.80 -1.42
N ILE A 130 -11.83 -14.60 -1.78
CA ILE A 130 -11.06 -13.45 -1.35
C ILE A 130 -11.15 -12.41 -2.46
N ASP A 131 -11.66 -11.22 -2.13
CA ASP A 131 -11.70 -10.07 -3.03
C ASP A 131 -10.30 -9.47 -3.17
N ARG A 132 -9.64 -9.22 -2.03
CA ARG A 132 -8.23 -8.82 -1.97
C ARG A 132 -7.66 -9.03 -0.57
N ILE A 133 -6.34 -8.91 -0.47
CA ILE A 133 -5.62 -8.87 0.80
C ILE A 133 -4.75 -7.62 0.76
N ASP A 134 -4.97 -6.72 1.72
CA ASP A 134 -4.19 -5.50 1.87
C ASP A 134 -3.22 -5.68 3.04
N GLU A 135 -1.94 -5.47 2.79
CA GLU A 135 -0.93 -5.50 3.84
C GLU A 135 -0.57 -4.07 4.27
N SER A 136 -0.37 -3.91 5.57
CA SER A 136 0.23 -2.72 6.18
C SER A 136 1.44 -3.11 7.00
N LYS A 137 2.04 -2.15 7.69
CA LYS A 137 3.18 -2.40 8.58
C LYS A 137 2.88 -3.43 9.67
N ASP A 138 1.72 -3.31 10.33
CA ASP A 138 1.38 -4.08 11.54
C ASP A 138 0.25 -5.10 11.33
N THR A 139 -0.54 -4.93 10.27
CA THR A 139 -1.73 -5.75 10.01
C THR A 139 -1.81 -6.24 8.56
N MET A 140 -2.56 -7.33 8.36
CA MET A 140 -2.94 -7.83 7.05
C MET A 140 -4.47 -7.99 7.03
N SER A 141 -5.16 -7.16 6.24
CA SER A 141 -6.62 -7.19 6.10
C SER A 141 -7.02 -8.07 4.92
N ILE A 142 -7.76 -9.14 5.19
CA ILE A 142 -8.30 -10.07 4.18
C ILE A 142 -9.75 -9.71 3.93
N TYR A 143 -10.04 -9.20 2.72
CA TYR A 143 -11.38 -8.82 2.29
C TYR A 143 -12.08 -10.02 1.67
N LEU A 144 -13.09 -10.53 2.36
CA LEU A 144 -13.88 -11.69 2.00
C LEU A 144 -15.09 -11.29 1.16
N LYS A 145 -15.35 -12.01 0.07
CA LYS A 145 -16.52 -11.85 -0.78
C LYS A 145 -17.42 -13.08 -0.66
N GLU A 146 -18.52 -12.94 0.08
CA GLU A 146 -19.60 -13.94 0.04
C GLU A 146 -20.42 -13.74 -1.23
N ASN A 147 -20.44 -14.75 -2.10
CA ASN A 147 -21.30 -14.76 -3.27
C ASN A 147 -22.60 -15.49 -2.91
N LYS A 148 -23.73 -14.84 -3.21
CA LYS A 148 -25.06 -15.44 -3.11
C LYS A 148 -25.53 -15.82 -4.52
N PRO A 149 -26.42 -16.82 -4.66
CA PRO A 149 -27.08 -17.07 -5.94
C PRO A 149 -27.73 -15.78 -6.48
N ALA A 150 -27.54 -15.50 -7.78
CA ALA A 150 -28.16 -14.34 -8.39
C ALA A 150 -29.68 -14.46 -8.36
N GLU A 151 -30.38 -13.34 -8.20
CA GLU A 151 -31.84 -13.30 -8.19
C GLU A 151 -32.40 -13.92 -9.48
N GLY A 152 -33.35 -14.84 -9.34
CA GLY A 152 -33.91 -15.60 -10.47
C GLY A 152 -33.12 -16.86 -10.89
N THR A 153 -31.99 -17.16 -10.25
CA THR A 153 -31.26 -18.43 -10.47
C THR A 153 -31.98 -19.58 -9.77
N GLU A 154 -32.27 -20.65 -10.50
CA GLU A 154 -32.79 -21.89 -9.89
C GLU A 154 -31.71 -22.52 -9.00
N VAL A 155 -31.98 -22.58 -7.69
CA VAL A 155 -31.13 -23.24 -6.70
C VAL A 155 -31.88 -24.36 -5.99
N LYS A 156 -31.15 -25.38 -5.53
CA LYS A 156 -31.73 -26.46 -4.74
C LYS A 156 -31.83 -26.01 -3.29
N ALA A 157 -32.97 -26.28 -2.66
CA ALA A 157 -33.17 -26.09 -1.22
C ALA A 157 -32.43 -27.20 -0.46
N GLU A 158 -31.11 -27.10 -0.43
CA GLU A 158 -30.19 -28.03 0.20
C GLU A 158 -29.24 -27.25 1.10
N LEU A 159 -29.10 -27.70 2.35
CA LEU A 159 -28.20 -27.08 3.33
C LEU A 159 -26.75 -27.30 2.88
N THR A 160 -26.00 -26.22 2.70
CA THR A 160 -24.59 -26.23 2.32
C THR A 160 -23.73 -25.53 3.38
N GLN A 161 -22.42 -25.78 3.40
CA GLN A 161 -21.45 -25.12 4.27
C GLN A 161 -20.23 -24.69 3.45
N PRO A 162 -20.34 -23.59 2.69
CA PRO A 162 -19.25 -23.17 1.82
C PRO A 162 -18.00 -22.79 2.60
N PHE A 163 -16.85 -23.10 2.04
CA PHE A 163 -15.55 -22.84 2.65
C PHE A 163 -14.49 -22.51 1.62
N LEU A 164 -13.44 -21.82 2.07
CA LEU A 164 -12.24 -21.51 1.32
C LEU A 164 -11.03 -21.66 2.22
N MET A 165 -10.01 -22.36 1.74
CA MET A 165 -8.68 -22.42 2.33
C MET A 165 -7.66 -21.88 1.34
N ILE A 166 -6.80 -20.99 1.81
CA ILE A 166 -5.68 -20.45 1.07
C ILE A 166 -4.38 -20.61 1.87
N GLU A 167 -3.25 -20.66 1.17
CA GLU A 167 -1.93 -20.46 1.78
C GLU A 167 -1.40 -19.08 1.40
N LEU A 168 -0.77 -18.42 2.36
CA LEU A 168 -0.06 -17.16 2.19
C LEU A 168 1.30 -17.22 2.88
N LYS A 169 2.20 -16.29 2.56
CA LYS A 169 3.54 -16.23 3.19
C LYS A 169 3.39 -16.07 4.71
N LYS A 170 4.18 -16.82 5.49
CA LYS A 170 4.17 -16.75 6.94
C LYS A 170 4.35 -15.31 7.42
N THR A 171 3.46 -14.87 8.29
CA THR A 171 3.44 -13.51 8.84
C THR A 171 3.22 -13.56 10.34
N LYS A 172 3.86 -12.62 11.04
CA LYS A 172 3.58 -12.34 12.46
C LYS A 172 2.61 -11.17 12.64
N LYS A 173 2.19 -10.53 11.54
CA LYS A 173 1.26 -9.41 11.56
C LYS A 173 -0.10 -9.89 12.01
N LYS A 174 -0.86 -9.01 12.65
CA LYS A 174 -2.24 -9.31 13.03
C LYS A 174 -3.09 -9.41 11.76
N ILE A 175 -3.70 -10.56 11.52
CA ILE A 175 -4.65 -10.75 10.41
C ILE A 175 -6.04 -10.30 10.84
N ILE A 176 -6.70 -9.51 10.00
CA ILE A 176 -8.06 -8.99 10.21
C ILE A 176 -8.91 -9.47 9.03
N PHE A 177 -10.09 -10.02 9.33
CA PHE A 177 -11.05 -10.44 8.31
C PHE A 177 -12.11 -9.35 8.15
N GLU A 178 -12.28 -8.87 6.92
CA GLU A 178 -13.24 -7.83 6.58
C GLU A 178 -14.23 -8.36 5.52
N ASN A 179 -15.50 -7.97 5.61
CA ASN A 179 -16.47 -8.30 4.58
C ASN A 179 -16.38 -7.26 3.45
N SER A 180 -16.12 -7.68 2.22
CA SER A 180 -16.03 -6.84 1.01
C SER A 180 -17.35 -6.08 0.72
N SER A 181 -18.46 -6.45 1.37
CA SER A 181 -19.71 -5.67 1.37
C SER A 181 -19.56 -4.27 1.98
N LEU A 182 -18.51 -4.03 2.79
CA LEU A 182 -18.05 -2.70 3.17
C LEU A 182 -17.13 -2.20 2.06
N SER A 183 -17.70 -1.42 1.14
CA SER A 183 -17.11 -0.73 -0.02
C SER A 183 -15.62 -0.99 -0.29
N LYS A 184 -15.33 -1.67 -1.41
CA LYS A 184 -14.01 -1.65 -2.06
C LYS A 184 -13.44 -0.22 -2.05
N PRO A 185 -12.20 0.02 -1.57
CA PRO A 185 -11.56 1.33 -1.62
C PRO A 185 -11.64 1.82 -3.05
N GLN A 186 -12.24 2.98 -3.24
CA GLN A 186 -12.34 3.54 -4.57
C GLN A 186 -10.96 4.04 -4.98
N ILE A 187 -10.22 3.22 -5.73
CA ILE A 187 -8.98 3.63 -6.38
C ILE A 187 -9.38 4.28 -7.71
N ILE A 188 -9.43 5.61 -7.71
CA ILE A 188 -9.82 6.41 -8.87
C ILE A 188 -8.53 6.92 -9.53
N PRO A 189 -8.22 6.52 -10.79
CA PRO A 189 -7.12 7.10 -11.53
C PRO A 189 -7.30 8.62 -11.67
N ILE A 190 -6.25 9.37 -11.36
CA ILE A 190 -6.20 10.81 -11.57
C ILE A 190 -5.43 11.09 -12.86
N ASN A 191 -6.06 11.81 -13.77
CA ASN A 191 -5.35 12.41 -14.89
C ASN A 191 -4.45 13.54 -14.39
N PHE A 192 -3.23 13.59 -14.91
CA PHE A 192 -2.27 14.65 -14.64
C PHE A 192 -1.66 15.14 -15.95
N ASN A 193 -1.16 16.37 -15.94
CA ASN A 193 -0.41 16.92 -17.06
C ASN A 193 1.04 17.11 -16.65
N SER A 194 1.96 16.80 -17.58
CA SER A 194 3.36 17.19 -17.42
C SER A 194 3.45 18.70 -17.56
N LEU A 195 3.95 19.36 -16.52
CA LEU A 195 4.17 20.81 -16.55
C LEU A 195 5.54 21.11 -17.14
N GLU A 196 6.58 20.47 -16.59
CA GLU A 196 7.97 20.69 -16.97
C GLU A 196 8.81 19.47 -16.60
N THR A 197 9.83 19.16 -17.37
CA THR A 197 10.82 18.13 -17.03
C THR A 197 12.17 18.55 -17.60
N GLY A 198 13.24 18.21 -16.88
CA GLY A 198 14.59 18.57 -17.27
C GLY A 198 15.63 17.87 -16.42
N TYR A 199 16.88 18.29 -16.60
CA TYR A 199 18.07 17.70 -15.97
C TYR A 199 18.97 18.71 -15.25
N ASP A 200 18.55 19.97 -15.15
CA ASP A 200 19.34 21.09 -14.65
C ASP A 200 18.62 21.84 -13.52
N SER A 201 18.06 21.09 -12.57
CA SER A 201 17.53 21.66 -11.34
C SER A 201 18.66 22.20 -10.44
N GLY A 202 18.38 23.23 -9.65
CA GLY A 202 19.23 23.67 -8.55
C GLY A 202 19.09 22.83 -7.27
N ILE A 203 18.16 21.88 -7.26
CA ILE A 203 17.89 21.00 -6.12
C ILE A 203 18.79 19.77 -6.23
N LYS A 204 19.83 19.76 -5.38
CA LYS A 204 20.91 18.75 -5.36
C LYS A 204 20.56 17.46 -4.62
N ASP A 205 19.55 17.51 -3.75
CA ASP A 205 19.08 16.36 -2.99
C ASP A 205 17.82 15.76 -3.62
N PHE A 206 17.69 14.44 -3.51
CA PHE A 206 16.44 13.76 -3.76
C PHE A 206 15.33 14.38 -2.92
N SER A 207 14.25 14.77 -3.59
CA SER A 207 13.25 15.63 -3.00
C SER A 207 11.90 15.46 -3.69
N LYS A 208 10.86 15.45 -2.87
CA LYS A 208 9.45 15.36 -3.27
C LYS A 208 8.77 16.60 -2.72
N ARG A 209 8.06 17.33 -3.56
CA ARG A 209 7.46 18.61 -3.20
C ARG A 209 6.02 18.68 -3.71
N LEU A 210 5.17 19.29 -2.91
CA LEU A 210 3.78 19.58 -3.25
C LEU A 210 3.56 21.07 -3.02
N ALA A 211 2.95 21.74 -3.99
CA ALA A 211 2.50 23.11 -3.88
C ALA A 211 1.00 23.17 -4.15
N LYS A 212 0.23 23.61 -3.16
CA LYS A 212 -1.23 23.73 -3.22
C LYS A 212 -1.72 25.13 -3.56
N ASN A 213 -0.81 26.10 -3.64
CA ASN A 213 -1.12 27.48 -3.99
C ASN A 213 0.06 28.18 -4.69
N GLN A 214 -0.22 29.36 -5.24
CA GLN A 214 0.75 30.15 -6.00
C GLN A 214 1.99 30.52 -5.18
N LYS A 215 1.85 30.79 -3.88
CA LYS A 215 2.97 31.20 -3.01
C LYS A 215 3.95 30.04 -2.81
N GLU A 216 3.43 28.86 -2.50
CA GLU A 216 4.22 27.63 -2.36
C GLU A 216 4.93 27.28 -3.68
N PHE A 217 4.21 27.31 -4.80
CA PHE A 217 4.77 26.99 -6.11
C PHE A 217 5.86 27.99 -6.51
N SER A 218 5.61 29.29 -6.31
CA SER A 218 6.61 30.33 -6.61
C SER A 218 7.88 30.17 -5.77
N THR A 219 7.75 29.72 -4.52
CA THR A 219 8.91 29.45 -3.64
C THR A 219 9.69 28.26 -4.15
N LEU A 220 8.99 27.15 -4.42
CA LEU A 220 9.56 25.92 -4.95
C LEU A 220 10.25 26.14 -6.31
N TYR A 221 9.59 26.86 -7.22
CA TYR A 221 10.10 27.09 -8.57
C TYR A 221 11.37 27.96 -8.55
N LYS A 222 11.45 28.95 -7.66
CA LYS A 222 12.66 29.76 -7.45
C LYS A 222 13.83 28.93 -6.92
N GLU A 223 13.58 28.00 -6.00
CA GLU A 223 14.60 27.07 -5.52
C GLU A 223 15.10 26.17 -6.66
N HIS A 224 14.16 25.64 -7.44
CA HIS A 224 14.43 24.79 -8.60
C HIS A 224 15.32 25.48 -9.65
N ILE A 225 15.10 26.75 -9.98
CA ILE A 225 15.90 27.44 -11.01
C ILE A 225 17.14 28.15 -10.45
N SER A 226 17.45 27.99 -9.16
CA SER A 226 18.49 28.79 -8.48
C SER A 226 19.91 28.59 -9.01
N SER A 227 20.21 27.44 -9.63
CA SER A 227 21.52 27.12 -10.23
C SER A 227 21.66 27.62 -11.68
N GLN A 228 20.57 28.04 -12.32
CA GLN A 228 20.56 28.46 -13.72
C GLN A 228 21.16 29.87 -13.85
N LYS A 229 22.46 29.93 -14.19
CA LYS A 229 23.26 31.18 -14.25
C LYS A 229 22.86 32.16 -15.35
N THR A 230 21.99 31.78 -16.29
CA THR A 230 21.60 32.63 -17.42
C THR A 230 20.15 32.40 -17.78
N VAL A 231 19.26 33.35 -17.49
CA VAL A 231 17.97 33.40 -18.17
C VAL A 231 17.54 34.86 -18.35
N ASN A 232 17.62 35.33 -19.60
CA ASN A 232 16.78 36.44 -20.05
C ASN A 232 15.32 36.04 -19.77
N ALA A 233 14.66 36.76 -18.86
CA ALA A 233 13.26 36.59 -18.46
C ALA A 233 12.86 35.13 -18.12
N ILE A 234 13.07 34.73 -16.88
CA ILE A 234 12.44 33.52 -16.30
C ILE A 234 10.92 33.66 -16.47
N VAL A 235 10.32 32.81 -17.31
CA VAL A 235 8.86 32.74 -17.47
C VAL A 235 8.33 31.74 -16.44
N PHE A 236 7.67 32.23 -15.39
CA PHE A 236 7.02 31.37 -14.43
C PHE A 236 5.80 30.70 -15.08
N PRO A 237 5.63 29.37 -14.94
CA PRO A 237 4.42 28.71 -15.39
C PRO A 237 3.20 29.30 -14.67
N THR A 238 2.17 29.66 -15.43
CA THR A 238 0.89 30.11 -14.88
C THR A 238 0.03 28.89 -14.58
N ILE A 239 -0.37 28.74 -13.32
CA ILE A 239 -1.16 27.60 -12.84
C ILE A 239 -2.46 28.12 -12.22
N ASP A 240 -3.58 27.52 -12.61
CA ASP A 240 -4.86 27.72 -11.92
C ASP A 240 -4.90 26.84 -10.64
N PHE A 241 -4.61 27.46 -9.49
CA PHE A 241 -4.64 26.82 -8.18
C PHE A 241 -6.05 26.72 -7.55
N ASP A 242 -7.08 27.23 -8.23
CA ASP A 242 -8.46 26.96 -7.83
C ASP A 242 -8.85 25.55 -8.24
N SER A 243 -8.37 25.10 -9.39
CA SER A 243 -8.64 23.76 -9.94
C SER A 243 -7.52 22.74 -9.71
N ASN A 244 -6.27 23.18 -9.60
CA ASN A 244 -5.10 22.28 -9.60
C ASN A 244 -4.16 22.49 -8.41
N MET A 245 -3.31 21.50 -8.18
CA MET A 245 -2.10 21.60 -7.38
C MET A 245 -0.91 21.08 -8.19
N VAL A 246 0.31 21.38 -7.74
CA VAL A 246 1.54 21.00 -8.43
C VAL A 246 2.33 20.02 -7.57
N ALA A 247 2.72 18.89 -8.14
CA ALA A 247 3.69 17.97 -7.55
C ALA A 247 5.00 18.04 -8.33
N ALA A 248 6.12 17.98 -7.61
CA ALA A 248 7.45 17.98 -8.20
C ALA A 248 8.31 16.88 -7.58
N ILE A 249 9.04 16.16 -8.44
CA ILE A 249 9.98 15.12 -8.05
C ILE A 249 11.35 15.54 -8.58
N PHE A 250 12.33 15.59 -7.68
CA PHE A 250 13.73 15.88 -7.97
C PHE A 250 14.56 14.66 -7.61
N LEU A 251 15.38 14.19 -8.54
CA LEU A 251 16.29 13.08 -8.29
C LEU A 251 17.51 13.49 -7.46
N GLY A 252 17.83 14.78 -7.41
CA GLY A 252 19.10 15.30 -6.91
C GLY A 252 20.24 15.03 -7.89
N GLU A 253 21.48 15.20 -7.43
CA GLU A 253 22.67 15.01 -8.27
C GLU A 253 22.74 13.57 -8.83
N ARG A 254 22.99 13.46 -10.12
CA ARG A 254 23.23 12.21 -10.87
C ARG A 254 24.54 12.30 -11.63
N PRO A 255 25.32 11.21 -11.71
CA PRO A 255 26.73 11.26 -12.13
C PRO A 255 26.94 11.48 -13.64
N SER A 256 25.87 11.41 -14.44
CA SER A 256 25.94 11.61 -15.89
C SER A 256 24.64 12.16 -16.44
N THR A 257 24.65 12.54 -17.73
CA THR A 257 23.44 12.90 -18.48
C THR A 257 22.59 11.67 -18.80
N GLY A 258 21.29 11.85 -19.02
CA GLY A 258 20.36 10.81 -19.49
C GLY A 258 19.48 10.19 -18.40
N TYR A 259 19.68 10.59 -17.14
CA TYR A 259 18.74 10.30 -16.06
C TYR A 259 17.50 11.20 -16.17
N SER A 260 16.32 10.64 -15.89
CA SER A 260 15.05 11.38 -15.88
C SER A 260 14.07 10.81 -14.86
N VAL A 261 13.08 11.61 -14.47
CA VAL A 261 11.92 11.14 -13.71
C VAL A 261 10.85 10.66 -14.69
N ASN A 262 10.21 9.54 -14.37
CA ASN A 262 9.05 9.04 -15.10
C ASN A 262 7.88 8.81 -14.13
N VAL A 263 6.96 9.78 -14.03
CA VAL A 263 5.69 9.60 -13.32
C VAL A 263 4.80 8.63 -14.11
N LYS A 264 4.50 7.47 -13.50
CA LYS A 264 3.75 6.38 -14.14
C LYS A 264 2.25 6.50 -13.96
N SER A 265 1.81 6.83 -12.75
CA SER A 265 0.39 6.89 -12.40
C SER A 265 0.14 7.77 -11.20
N ILE A 266 -1.07 8.31 -11.13
CA ILE A 266 -1.61 8.94 -9.93
C ILE A 266 -2.96 8.31 -9.66
N VAL A 267 -3.20 7.91 -8.42
CA VAL A 267 -4.49 7.36 -7.99
C VAL A 267 -4.96 8.06 -6.73
N LYS A 268 -6.27 8.26 -6.63
CA LYS A 268 -6.96 8.70 -5.42
C LYS A 268 -7.58 7.50 -4.74
N THR A 269 -7.40 7.39 -3.43
CA THR A 269 -8.16 6.50 -2.55
C THR A 269 -9.11 7.34 -1.69
N ASP A 270 -9.86 6.68 -0.81
CA ASP A 270 -10.72 7.39 0.15
C ASP A 270 -9.92 8.23 1.17
N SER A 271 -8.64 7.91 1.37
CA SER A 271 -7.79 8.51 2.41
C SER A 271 -6.61 9.33 1.89
N GLN A 272 -6.15 9.11 0.66
CA GLN A 272 -4.94 9.76 0.13
C GLN A 272 -4.90 9.81 -1.40
N ILE A 273 -3.96 10.57 -1.93
CA ILE A 273 -3.53 10.49 -3.33
C ILE A 273 -2.15 9.84 -3.35
N ILE A 274 -1.92 8.87 -4.24
CA ILE A 274 -0.64 8.20 -4.42
C ILE A 274 -0.10 8.57 -5.80
N ILE A 275 1.10 9.15 -5.84
CA ILE A 275 1.86 9.44 -7.05
C ILE A 275 2.95 8.39 -7.17
N SER A 276 2.85 7.52 -8.19
CA SER A 276 3.86 6.51 -8.48
C SER A 276 4.79 7.00 -9.57
N ALA A 277 6.09 7.04 -9.30
CA ALA A 277 7.10 7.41 -10.29
C ALA A 277 8.36 6.55 -10.17
N THR A 278 9.14 6.54 -11.23
CA THR A 278 10.42 5.84 -11.26
C THR A 278 11.52 6.72 -11.84
N GLU A 279 12.72 6.56 -11.32
CA GLU A 279 13.93 7.02 -12.01
C GLU A 279 14.12 6.19 -13.29
N LYS A 280 14.30 6.86 -14.42
CA LYS A 280 14.76 6.25 -15.67
C LYS A 280 16.25 6.58 -15.82
N PRO A 281 17.16 5.60 -15.66
CA PRO A 281 18.58 5.80 -15.96
C PRO A 281 18.80 5.92 -17.48
N PRO A 282 20.00 6.33 -17.93
CA PRO A 282 20.33 6.34 -19.35
C PRO A 282 20.15 4.95 -19.97
N ASP A 283 19.69 4.91 -21.23
CA ASP A 283 19.45 3.65 -21.93
C ASP A 283 20.77 2.86 -22.05
N SER A 284 20.70 1.53 -21.92
CA SER A 284 21.89 0.68 -21.97
C SER A 284 22.61 0.83 -23.31
N GLY A 285 23.91 1.14 -23.29
CA GLY A 285 24.71 1.37 -24.49
C GLY A 285 24.61 2.78 -25.08
N SER A 286 23.85 3.69 -24.47
CA SER A 286 23.84 5.10 -24.86
C SER A 286 25.15 5.81 -24.49
N THR A 287 25.60 6.72 -25.35
CA THR A 287 26.73 7.60 -25.05
C THR A 287 26.27 8.71 -24.12
N VAL A 288 26.71 8.67 -22.86
CA VAL A 288 26.42 9.69 -21.86
C VAL A 288 27.65 10.54 -21.55
N SER A 289 27.43 11.82 -21.24
CA SER A 289 28.48 12.69 -20.71
C SER A 289 28.56 12.53 -19.19
N THR A 290 29.76 12.48 -18.62
CA THR A 290 30.01 12.38 -17.16
C THR A 290 29.84 13.73 -16.45
N ILE A 291 28.92 14.56 -16.94
CA ILE A 291 28.55 15.83 -16.31
C ILE A 291 27.48 15.52 -15.27
N VAL A 292 27.67 16.02 -14.05
CA VAL A 292 26.67 15.90 -12.99
C VAL A 292 25.43 16.69 -13.39
N THR A 293 24.26 16.06 -13.25
CA THR A 293 22.96 16.64 -13.57
C THR A 293 22.00 16.52 -12.38
N GLU A 294 20.93 17.29 -12.36
CA GLU A 294 19.88 17.25 -11.33
C GLU A 294 18.48 17.06 -11.96
N PRO A 295 18.12 15.81 -12.35
CA PRO A 295 16.85 15.55 -13.02
C PRO A 295 15.61 15.82 -12.20
N TYR A 296 14.57 16.30 -12.89
CA TYR A 296 13.31 16.68 -12.25
C TYR A 296 12.10 16.52 -13.19
N GLN A 297 10.93 16.44 -12.58
CA GLN A 297 9.65 16.54 -13.27
C GLN A 297 8.61 17.24 -12.39
N PHE A 298 7.97 18.27 -12.93
CA PHE A 298 6.78 18.91 -12.40
C PHE A 298 5.54 18.39 -13.13
N ILE A 299 4.49 18.13 -12.37
CA ILE A 299 3.18 17.74 -12.90
C ILE A 299 2.07 18.55 -12.22
N THR A 300 0.98 18.79 -12.96
CA THR A 300 -0.26 19.34 -12.40
C THR A 300 -1.28 18.23 -12.25
N LEU A 301 -1.98 18.22 -11.12
CA LEU A 301 -3.08 17.30 -10.82
C LEU A 301 -4.24 18.06 -10.16
N PRO A 302 -5.49 17.54 -10.22
CA PRO A 302 -6.64 18.17 -9.60
C PRO A 302 -6.40 18.47 -8.12
N LYS A 303 -6.86 19.65 -7.70
CA LYS A 303 -6.76 20.10 -6.31
C LYS A 303 -7.45 19.13 -5.37
N SER A 304 -6.80 18.84 -4.25
CA SER A 304 -7.31 17.93 -3.23
C SER A 304 -6.78 18.29 -1.85
N ASP A 305 -7.63 18.12 -0.85
CA ASP A 305 -7.25 18.25 0.56
C ASP A 305 -6.69 16.94 1.13
N LEU A 306 -6.86 15.82 0.42
CA LEU A 306 -6.28 14.54 0.84
C LEU A 306 -4.74 14.63 0.93
N PRO A 307 -4.13 13.92 1.89
CA PRO A 307 -2.69 13.69 1.93
C PRO A 307 -2.17 13.15 0.59
N VAL A 308 -1.00 13.62 0.15
CA VAL A 308 -0.33 13.12 -1.05
C VAL A 308 0.88 12.28 -0.64
N ASN A 309 0.87 11.02 -1.06
CA ASN A 309 1.93 10.05 -0.88
C ASN A 309 2.68 9.87 -2.21
N PHE A 310 4.00 9.75 -2.13
CA PHE A 310 4.85 9.54 -3.30
C PHE A 310 5.57 8.21 -3.16
N ASP A 311 5.17 7.26 -4.01
CA ASP A 311 5.80 5.96 -4.18
C ASP A 311 6.84 6.05 -5.30
N ILE A 312 8.12 6.16 -4.92
CA ILE A 312 9.21 6.43 -5.85
C ILE A 312 10.21 5.29 -5.84
N SER A 313 10.43 4.69 -7.01
CA SER A 313 11.49 3.70 -7.22
C SER A 313 12.71 4.35 -7.88
N LEU A 314 13.86 4.30 -7.22
CA LEU A 314 15.14 4.74 -7.76
C LEU A 314 15.89 3.52 -8.32
N ILE A 315 16.16 3.51 -9.62
CA ILE A 315 16.77 2.37 -10.31
C ILE A 315 18.29 2.58 -10.34
N VAL A 316 19.06 1.67 -9.73
CA VAL A 316 20.51 1.63 -9.93
C VAL A 316 20.82 0.70 -11.11
N PRO A 317 21.26 1.22 -12.26
CA PRO A 317 21.48 0.40 -13.46
C PRO A 317 22.55 -0.68 -13.26
N LYS A 318 22.33 -1.83 -13.91
CA LYS A 318 23.30 -2.93 -13.99
C LYS A 318 24.47 -2.50 -14.88
N ILE A 319 25.71 -2.78 -14.47
CA ILE A 319 26.86 -2.75 -15.40
C ILE A 319 26.74 -3.98 -16.32
N SER A 320 26.24 -3.75 -17.55
CA SER A 320 26.21 -4.61 -18.76
C SER A 320 25.07 -5.65 -18.99
N ASN A 321 24.47 -5.48 -20.17
CA ASN A 321 23.84 -6.36 -21.17
C ASN A 321 22.92 -7.51 -20.73
N ASN A 322 21.62 -7.22 -20.67
CA ASN A 322 20.56 -7.85 -21.50
C ASN A 322 19.20 -7.48 -20.90
N ALA A 323 18.29 -7.04 -21.77
CA ALA A 323 16.91 -6.73 -21.43
C ALA A 323 16.08 -8.03 -21.45
N ASP A 324 15.31 -8.27 -20.40
CA ASP A 324 14.10 -9.08 -20.51
C ASP A 324 13.02 -8.54 -19.57
N ASN A 325 11.82 -8.45 -20.14
CA ASN A 325 10.63 -7.83 -19.59
C ASN A 325 9.98 -8.64 -18.44
N THR A 326 9.24 -7.89 -17.64
CA THR A 326 8.47 -8.23 -16.44
C THR A 326 7.53 -9.44 -16.55
N THR A 327 7.54 -10.32 -15.54
CA THR A 327 6.35 -10.77 -14.77
C THR A 327 6.78 -11.69 -13.62
N ASN A 328 6.82 -11.15 -12.39
CA ASN A 328 6.50 -11.81 -11.11
C ASN A 328 6.74 -10.78 -9.99
N ILE A 329 5.66 -10.36 -9.33
CA ILE A 329 5.66 -9.32 -8.27
C ILE A 329 5.82 -9.97 -6.88
N VAL A 330 5.95 -11.29 -6.81
CA VAL A 330 6.32 -12.00 -5.58
C VAL A 330 7.85 -11.99 -5.44
N PRO A 331 8.40 -11.51 -4.30
CA PRO A 331 9.82 -11.68 -4.02
C PRO A 331 10.14 -13.16 -3.82
N ASN A 332 11.16 -13.66 -4.51
CA ASN A 332 11.67 -15.02 -4.36
C ASN A 332 12.20 -15.27 -2.95
N LYS A 333 12.78 -14.24 -2.33
CA LYS A 333 13.49 -14.35 -1.06
C LYS A 333 13.57 -12.99 -0.37
N GLU A 334 13.37 -12.98 0.95
CA GLU A 334 13.80 -11.84 1.77
C GLU A 334 15.29 -12.01 2.10
N ILE A 335 16.07 -10.97 1.82
CA ILE A 335 17.50 -10.96 2.08
C ILE A 335 17.72 -10.50 3.52
N ALA A 336 18.30 -11.37 4.34
CA ALA A 336 18.79 -10.98 5.65
C ALA A 336 19.93 -9.96 5.51
N THR A 337 19.84 -8.86 6.23
CA THR A 337 20.82 -7.77 6.20
C THR A 337 21.61 -7.74 7.51
N ASN A 338 22.93 -7.55 7.42
CA ASN A 338 23.73 -7.21 8.59
C ASN A 338 23.97 -5.70 8.61
N GLN A 339 23.54 -5.02 9.68
CA GLN A 339 23.82 -3.60 9.84
C GLN A 339 25.33 -3.40 9.95
N LEU A 340 25.91 -2.65 9.02
CA LEU A 340 27.32 -2.32 9.04
C LEU A 340 27.55 -1.08 9.90
N ILE A 341 26.87 0.01 9.57
CA ILE A 341 26.91 1.27 10.32
C ILE A 341 25.71 2.14 9.93
N SER A 342 25.23 2.95 10.86
CA SER A 342 24.26 4.02 10.59
C SER A 342 24.54 5.20 11.51
N GLY A 343 24.19 6.40 11.08
CA GLY A 343 24.35 7.59 11.90
C GLY A 343 23.69 8.81 11.31
N ASP A 344 23.76 9.92 12.03
CA ASP A 344 23.23 11.23 11.66
C ASP A 344 24.32 12.15 11.07
N LYS A 345 25.57 11.68 10.97
CA LYS A 345 26.72 12.47 10.52
C LYS A 345 27.51 11.77 9.44
N SER A 346 27.43 12.30 8.23
CA SER A 346 28.27 11.98 7.07
C SER A 346 28.83 13.27 6.49
N SER A 347 30.02 13.20 5.89
CA SER A 347 30.56 14.31 5.10
C SER A 347 29.96 14.38 3.70
N ILE A 348 29.23 13.34 3.28
CA ILE A 348 28.41 13.36 2.07
C ILE A 348 27.15 14.18 2.37
N ASP A 349 27.05 15.35 1.75
CA ASP A 349 25.97 16.34 1.95
C ASP A 349 24.90 16.29 0.86
N THR A 350 25.04 15.41 -0.14
CA THR A 350 24.02 15.14 -1.16
C THR A 350 23.44 13.73 -1.01
N SER A 351 22.20 13.54 -1.44
CA SER A 351 21.56 12.22 -1.41
C SER A 351 22.24 11.23 -2.37
N GLN A 352 22.60 10.04 -1.89
CA GLN A 352 23.23 8.99 -2.69
C GLN A 352 22.70 7.60 -2.28
N TYR A 353 22.39 6.76 -3.27
CA TYR A 353 21.88 5.40 -3.09
C TYR A 353 22.76 4.46 -3.91
N GLN A 354 23.60 3.67 -3.24
CA GLN A 354 24.70 2.95 -3.89
C GLN A 354 24.72 1.48 -3.54
N VAL A 355 25.16 0.68 -4.52
CA VAL A 355 25.49 -0.74 -4.36
C VAL A 355 26.98 -0.88 -4.62
N ILE A 356 27.71 -1.34 -3.63
CA ILE A 356 29.16 -1.40 -3.65
C ILE A 356 29.55 -2.86 -3.70
N ARG A 357 30.18 -3.28 -4.79
CA ARG A 357 30.43 -4.69 -5.09
C ARG A 357 31.88 -5.14 -4.94
N ASN A 358 32.76 -4.20 -4.62
CA ASN A 358 34.18 -4.46 -4.46
C ASN A 358 34.81 -3.54 -3.41
N LYS A 359 35.99 -3.94 -2.95
CA LYS A 359 36.75 -3.28 -1.89
C LYS A 359 37.25 -1.88 -2.28
N SER A 360 37.56 -1.64 -3.55
CA SER A 360 38.07 -0.34 -4.02
C SER A 360 36.98 0.71 -3.91
N ASP A 361 35.81 0.43 -4.50
CA ASP A 361 34.65 1.32 -4.48
C ASP A 361 34.20 1.59 -3.04
N PHE A 362 34.28 0.60 -2.14
CA PHE A 362 33.94 0.80 -0.73
C PHE A 362 34.93 1.72 -0.02
N LYS A 363 36.22 1.61 -0.31
CA LYS A 363 37.23 2.53 0.22
C LYS A 363 37.00 3.96 -0.28
N ASP A 364 36.64 4.12 -1.55
CA ASP A 364 36.34 5.43 -2.14
C ASP A 364 35.10 6.06 -1.52
N LEU A 365 34.02 5.28 -1.37
CA LEU A 365 32.82 5.73 -0.67
C LEU A 365 33.11 6.07 0.80
N TRP A 366 33.91 5.25 1.48
CA TRP A 366 34.27 5.47 2.88
C TRP A 366 35.09 6.75 3.09
N THR A 367 36.00 7.03 2.17
CA THR A 367 36.79 8.27 2.15
C THR A 367 35.87 9.48 2.00
N GLN A 368 34.87 9.41 1.11
CA GLN A 368 33.87 10.47 0.96
C GLN A 368 32.99 10.63 2.21
N HIS A 369 32.50 9.53 2.76
CA HIS A 369 31.67 9.52 3.97
C HIS A 369 32.38 10.17 5.17
N THR A 370 33.65 9.82 5.38
CA THR A 370 34.43 10.27 6.55
C THR A 370 35.24 11.53 6.32
N ASN A 371 35.34 11.99 5.07
CA ASN A 371 36.25 13.04 4.61
C ASN A 371 37.71 12.80 5.08
N SER A 372 38.14 11.54 5.07
CA SER A 372 39.47 11.14 5.52
C SER A 372 39.99 9.95 4.72
N LYS A 373 41.14 10.13 4.06
CA LYS A 373 41.82 9.08 3.28
C LYS A 373 42.45 7.98 4.14
N ASP A 374 42.75 8.32 5.40
CA ASP A 374 43.38 7.43 6.36
C ASP A 374 42.34 6.66 7.19
N SER A 375 41.06 7.01 7.07
CA SER A 375 39.96 6.29 7.71
C SER A 375 39.81 4.90 7.11
N ILE A 376 39.74 3.89 7.97
CA ILE A 376 39.68 2.49 7.57
C ILE A 376 38.20 2.08 7.52
N PRO A 377 37.67 1.62 6.38
CA PRO A 377 36.30 1.11 6.31
C PRO A 377 36.13 -0.16 7.16
N PRO A 378 34.91 -0.44 7.64
CA PRO A 378 34.56 -1.72 8.25
C PRO A 378 34.99 -2.90 7.36
N LEU A 379 35.42 -4.00 7.98
CA LEU A 379 35.83 -5.18 7.22
C LEU A 379 34.59 -5.82 6.57
N VAL A 380 34.63 -5.97 5.25
CA VAL A 380 33.61 -6.66 4.45
C VAL A 380 34.30 -7.67 3.54
N ASP A 381 33.79 -8.89 3.50
CA ASP A 381 34.25 -9.91 2.56
C ASP A 381 33.50 -9.75 1.22
N PHE A 382 34.10 -9.02 0.28
CA PHE A 382 33.50 -8.79 -1.05
C PHE A 382 33.45 -10.03 -1.95
N LEU A 383 33.96 -11.19 -1.51
CA LEU A 383 33.71 -12.45 -2.21
C LEU A 383 32.32 -13.01 -1.91
N SER A 384 31.82 -12.77 -0.70
CA SER A 384 30.54 -13.30 -0.22
C SER A 384 29.45 -12.23 -0.11
N ASP A 385 29.82 -10.97 0.10
CA ASP A 385 28.89 -9.87 0.35
C ASP A 385 29.07 -8.68 -0.62
N ASP A 386 27.98 -7.93 -0.82
CA ASP A 386 27.96 -6.58 -1.35
C ASP A 386 27.48 -5.60 -0.25
N VAL A 387 27.81 -4.31 -0.36
CA VAL A 387 27.33 -3.27 0.57
C VAL A 387 26.23 -2.45 -0.10
N ILE A 388 25.13 -2.25 0.62
CA ILE A 388 24.09 -1.28 0.28
C ILE A 388 24.28 -0.06 1.15
N ALA A 389 24.50 1.11 0.54
CA ALA A 389 24.72 2.35 1.25
C ALA A 389 23.70 3.41 0.83
N VAL A 390 23.09 4.06 1.82
CA VAL A 390 22.11 5.11 1.66
C VAL A 390 22.54 6.35 2.43
N PHE A 391 22.67 7.47 1.73
CA PHE A 391 22.93 8.80 2.28
C PHE A 391 21.78 9.71 1.87
N ILE A 392 21.21 10.46 2.80
CA ILE A 392 20.06 11.33 2.49
C ILE A 392 20.46 12.81 2.35
N GLY A 393 21.75 13.07 2.25
CA GLY A 393 22.33 14.41 2.17
C GLY A 393 22.13 15.22 3.45
N LYS A 394 22.47 16.50 3.36
CA LYS A 394 22.36 17.44 4.46
C LYS A 394 20.89 17.69 4.80
N LYS A 395 20.62 17.83 6.09
CA LYS A 395 19.31 18.12 6.64
C LYS A 395 19.42 19.35 7.53
N PRO A 396 18.40 20.23 7.50
CA PRO A 396 18.48 21.54 8.14
C PRO A 396 18.56 21.44 9.66
N THR A 397 18.07 20.34 10.24
CA THR A 397 17.92 20.15 11.67
C THR A 397 18.25 18.71 12.08
N THR A 398 18.33 18.49 13.39
CA THR A 398 18.54 17.18 14.03
C THR A 398 17.25 16.36 13.98
N GLY A 399 17.31 15.03 14.17
CA GLY A 399 16.10 14.17 14.20
C GLY A 399 15.68 13.58 12.85
N TYR A 400 16.29 14.01 11.74
CA TYR A 400 16.22 13.25 10.49
C TYR A 400 17.01 11.95 10.61
N SER A 401 16.45 10.86 10.11
CA SER A 401 17.11 9.55 10.06
C SER A 401 16.72 8.77 8.81
N VAL A 402 17.56 7.81 8.46
CA VAL A 402 17.32 6.87 7.37
C VAL A 402 17.57 5.44 7.83
N LYS A 403 16.69 4.53 7.45
CA LYS A 403 16.80 3.10 7.74
C LYS A 403 16.57 2.30 6.47
N ILE A 404 17.44 1.33 6.22
CA ILE A 404 17.17 0.26 5.24
C ILE A 404 16.29 -0.76 5.96
N SER A 405 15.00 -0.82 5.60
CA SER A 405 13.98 -1.53 6.38
C SER A 405 13.85 -2.99 5.96
N ASN A 406 13.78 -3.26 4.66
CA ASN A 406 13.71 -4.59 4.10
C ASN A 406 14.45 -4.65 2.77
N ILE A 407 14.99 -5.82 2.44
CA ILE A 407 15.58 -6.11 1.13
C ILE A 407 14.96 -7.40 0.60
N PHE A 408 14.42 -7.35 -0.61
CA PHE A 408 13.78 -8.49 -1.25
C PHE A 408 14.42 -8.80 -2.59
N GLU A 409 14.73 -10.07 -2.81
CA GLU A 409 15.23 -10.59 -4.08
C GLU A 409 14.06 -11.08 -4.93
N TYR A 410 14.02 -10.64 -6.18
CA TYR A 410 13.12 -11.09 -7.24
C TYR A 410 13.91 -11.85 -8.30
N ASN A 411 13.25 -12.40 -9.33
CA ASN A 411 13.94 -13.10 -10.41
C ASN A 411 15.07 -12.26 -11.03
N ASN A 412 14.81 -10.99 -11.31
CA ASN A 412 15.73 -10.14 -12.10
C ASN A 412 16.30 -8.94 -11.31
N GLU A 413 15.75 -8.63 -10.14
CA GLU A 413 16.14 -7.47 -9.35
C GLU A 413 16.19 -7.76 -7.85
N ILE A 414 16.83 -6.87 -7.10
CA ILE A 414 16.74 -6.76 -5.66
C ILE A 414 16.07 -5.43 -5.35
N ARG A 415 15.02 -5.42 -4.54
CA ARG A 415 14.37 -4.19 -4.06
C ARG A 415 14.80 -3.89 -2.65
N VAL A 416 15.32 -2.68 -2.42
CA VAL A 416 15.77 -2.17 -1.13
C VAL A 416 14.78 -1.13 -0.65
N PHE A 417 14.06 -1.42 0.43
CA PHE A 417 13.12 -0.48 1.03
C PHE A 417 13.85 0.44 2.00
N VAL A 418 13.62 1.74 1.85
CA VAL A 418 14.28 2.79 2.62
C VAL A 418 13.23 3.63 3.33
N ASP A 419 13.27 3.61 4.65
CA ASP A 419 12.42 4.42 5.51
C ASP A 419 13.15 5.72 5.87
N LEU A 420 12.50 6.85 5.57
CA LEU A 420 12.93 8.16 6.04
C LEU A 420 12.08 8.53 7.25
N SER A 421 12.69 9.14 8.27
CA SER A 421 11.95 9.58 9.46
C SER A 421 12.42 10.94 9.93
N LEU A 422 11.50 11.72 10.48
CA LEU A 422 11.77 12.96 11.21
C LEU A 422 11.19 12.81 12.62
N ASP A 423 12.06 12.74 13.61
CA ASP A 423 11.69 12.83 15.02
C ASP A 423 11.59 14.31 15.40
N LYS A 424 10.37 14.80 15.66
CA LYS A 424 10.15 16.20 16.05
C LYS A 424 10.34 16.45 17.55
N THR A 425 10.50 15.38 18.35
CA THR A 425 10.67 15.48 19.80
C THR A 425 12.08 15.89 20.20
N VAL A 426 13.06 15.68 19.32
CA VAL A 426 14.44 16.10 19.54
C VAL A 426 14.64 17.57 19.14
N PRO A 427 15.52 18.33 19.84
CA PRO A 427 15.84 19.70 19.48
C PRO A 427 16.29 19.82 18.03
N GLN A 428 15.67 20.73 17.29
CA GLN A 428 15.88 20.94 15.84
C GLN A 428 16.89 22.06 15.58
N ASN A 429 18.10 21.91 16.13
CA ASN A 429 19.06 23.01 16.28
C ASN A 429 20.37 22.83 15.51
N VAL A 430 20.67 21.63 15.00
CA VAL A 430 21.94 21.34 14.32
C VAL A 430 21.68 20.66 12.99
N SER A 431 22.37 21.09 11.94
CA SER A 431 22.32 20.41 10.64
C SER A 431 23.01 19.05 10.71
N THR A 432 22.35 18.03 10.15
CA THR A 432 22.82 16.63 10.14
C THR A 432 22.94 16.11 8.71
N SER A 433 23.65 15.01 8.50
CA SER A 433 23.71 14.31 7.20
C SER A 433 23.55 12.80 7.43
N PRO A 434 22.32 12.30 7.60
CA PRO A 434 22.10 10.92 8.00
C PRO A 434 22.44 9.90 6.90
N PHE A 435 22.86 8.71 7.35
CA PHE A 435 23.24 7.60 6.48
C PHE A 435 22.99 6.23 7.13
N SER A 436 22.86 5.20 6.29
CA SER A 436 22.79 3.79 6.70
C SER A 436 23.49 2.90 5.69
N MET A 437 24.28 1.95 6.17
CA MET A 437 24.95 0.93 5.37
C MET A 437 24.69 -0.46 5.94
N VAL A 438 24.36 -1.40 5.07
CA VAL A 438 24.16 -2.82 5.41
C VAL A 438 24.94 -3.69 4.42
N THR A 439 25.29 -4.91 4.84
CA THR A 439 25.77 -5.94 3.91
C THR A 439 24.62 -6.86 3.48
N ILE A 440 24.72 -7.33 2.24
CA ILE A 440 23.85 -8.34 1.65
C ILE A 440 24.70 -9.43 1.00
N PRO A 441 24.19 -10.67 0.84
CA PRO A 441 24.86 -11.67 0.03
C PRO A 441 25.11 -11.15 -1.38
N LYS A 442 26.30 -11.43 -1.90
CA LYS A 442 26.78 -10.99 -3.21
C LYS A 442 25.79 -11.30 -4.31
N SER A 443 25.47 -10.31 -5.14
CA SER A 443 24.49 -10.47 -6.22
C SER A 443 24.83 -9.63 -7.45
N ASN A 444 24.58 -10.22 -8.63
CA ASN A 444 24.70 -9.54 -9.91
C ASN A 444 23.39 -8.89 -10.39
N LYS A 445 22.28 -9.06 -9.64
CA LYS A 445 20.96 -8.53 -9.99
C LYS A 445 20.94 -7.00 -9.98
N GLN A 446 20.02 -6.41 -10.75
CA GLN A 446 19.77 -4.98 -10.67
C GLN A 446 19.26 -4.64 -9.26
N VAL A 447 19.64 -3.49 -8.70
CA VAL A 447 19.11 -3.05 -7.40
C VAL A 447 18.23 -1.83 -7.60
N THR A 448 17.02 -1.89 -7.05
CA THR A 448 16.03 -0.82 -7.08
C THR A 448 15.75 -0.37 -5.64
N PHE A 449 15.94 0.90 -5.35
CA PHE A 449 15.60 1.46 -4.04
C PHE A 449 14.16 1.97 -4.05
N ILE A 450 13.35 1.55 -3.09
CA ILE A 450 11.98 1.99 -2.87
C ILE A 450 12.00 2.95 -1.68
N ILE A 451 11.78 4.24 -1.95
CA ILE A 451 11.86 5.28 -0.91
C ILE A 451 10.48 5.50 -0.31
N ASN A 452 10.28 4.92 0.88
CA ASN A 452 9.04 5.08 1.63
C ASN A 452 8.88 6.54 2.09
N ASN A 453 7.63 6.91 2.34
CA ASN A 453 7.31 8.24 2.82
C ASN A 453 7.98 8.56 4.16
N MET A 454 8.26 9.84 4.37
CA MET A 454 8.82 10.32 5.63
C MET A 454 7.77 10.17 6.74
N VAL A 455 8.02 9.28 7.69
CA VAL A 455 7.18 9.14 8.88
C VAL A 455 7.63 10.20 9.89
N SER A 456 6.77 11.16 10.19
CA SER A 456 6.97 12.08 11.31
C SER A 456 6.60 11.34 12.59
N LYS A 457 7.54 11.24 13.53
CA LYS A 457 7.28 10.74 14.88
C LYS A 457 7.16 11.89 15.87
#